data_AF-A0A7Y5B7F1-F1
#
_entry.id   AF-A0A7Y5B7F1-F1
#
_cell.length_a   1.000
_cell.length_b   1.000
_cell.length_c   1.000
_cell.angle_alpha   90.00
_cell.angle_beta   90.00
_cell.angle_gamma   90.00
#
_symmetry.space_group_name_H-M   'P 1'
#
loop_
_entity.id
_entity.type
_entity.pdbx_description
1 polymer ?
#
loop_
_entity_poly.entity_id
_entity_poly.type
_entity_poly.pdbx_seq_one_letter_code
_entity_poly.pdbx_strand_id
1 'polypeptide(L)'
;MEFDSDDLPVFGASYVSAMHSAYMDGRFDLSEVVHNEFTQGYAPPEEGETTIHRFDSRVTANVRMFDRDPIRVEARADCTVSVAWAGQQGNVRTFNAQMVQLDVKGVDNLGAARLRVSPTLPSKGVTTIEKLPNGLYKIESYFDIYTELSVDSGAYWFPSETGAVRMMLVEHYDAPALQTGVLVH
;
A
#
# COMPACT_ATOMS: atom_id res chain seq x y z
N MET A 1 13.92 -8.73 -7.64
CA MET A 1 14.26 -7.31 -7.78
C MET A 1 15.44 -7.06 -6.87
N GLU A 2 16.45 -6.34 -7.36
CA GLU A 2 17.70 -6.09 -6.63
C GLU A 2 17.75 -4.63 -6.19
N PHE A 3 18.17 -4.39 -4.95
CA PHE A 3 18.19 -3.06 -4.32
C PHE A 3 19.53 -2.80 -3.62
N ASP A 4 19.92 -1.54 -3.53
CA ASP A 4 21.16 -1.11 -2.86
C ASP A 4 21.08 -1.12 -1.32
N SER A 5 19.87 -1.16 -0.76
CA SER A 5 19.60 -1.21 0.69
C SER A 5 18.52 -2.24 1.00
N ASP A 6 18.58 -2.81 2.20
CA ASP A 6 17.55 -3.67 2.78
C ASP A 6 16.58 -2.94 3.72
N ASP A 7 16.69 -1.61 3.81
CA ASP A 7 15.76 -0.79 4.59
C ASP A 7 14.31 -0.94 4.08
N LEU A 8 13.36 -0.98 5.02
CA LEU A 8 11.94 -1.13 4.76
C LEU A 8 11.16 0.12 5.21
N PRO A 9 10.22 0.64 4.40
CA PRO A 9 9.94 0.25 3.02
C PRO A 9 11.12 0.58 2.09
N VAL A 10 11.26 -0.20 1.02
CA VAL A 10 12.37 -0.06 0.08
C VAL A 10 12.21 1.23 -0.73
N PHE A 11 13.18 2.13 -0.64
CA PHE A 11 13.17 3.37 -1.43
C PHE A 11 13.24 3.07 -2.92
N GLY A 12 12.47 3.82 -3.71
CA GLY A 12 12.38 3.60 -5.16
C GLY A 12 11.63 2.33 -5.56
N ALA A 13 11.05 1.58 -4.62
CA ALA A 13 10.11 0.51 -4.95
C ALA A 13 8.67 1.01 -4.91
N SER A 14 7.74 0.20 -5.41
CA SER A 14 6.31 0.46 -5.34
C SER A 14 5.57 -0.78 -4.87
N TYR A 15 4.52 -0.62 -4.09
CA TYR A 15 3.52 -1.67 -3.88
C TYR A 15 2.36 -1.43 -4.82
N VAL A 16 1.97 -2.44 -5.59
CA VAL A 16 0.90 -2.32 -6.60
C VAL A 16 -0.18 -3.38 -6.42
N SER A 17 -1.40 -3.02 -6.80
CA SER A 17 -2.47 -3.98 -7.02
C SER A 17 -3.36 -3.59 -8.18
N ALA A 18 -3.58 -4.55 -9.08
CA ALA A 18 -4.59 -4.45 -10.13
C ALA A 18 -5.98 -4.90 -9.63
N MET A 19 -6.07 -5.50 -8.44
CA MET A 19 -7.35 -5.90 -7.86
C MET A 19 -8.12 -4.69 -7.35
N HIS A 20 -9.45 -4.75 -7.44
CA HIS A 20 -10.30 -3.67 -6.99
C HIS A 20 -10.80 -3.83 -5.55
N SER A 21 -11.00 -2.70 -4.87
CA SER A 21 -11.77 -2.62 -3.61
C SER A 21 -13.11 -1.95 -3.88
N ALA A 22 -14.20 -2.62 -3.52
CA ALA A 22 -15.55 -2.11 -3.69
C ALA A 22 -16.16 -1.75 -2.32
N TYR A 23 -16.97 -0.68 -2.30
CA TYR A 23 -17.66 -0.21 -1.10
C TYR A 23 -19.05 0.30 -1.46
N MET A 24 -19.95 0.26 -0.47
CA MET A 24 -21.29 0.83 -0.54
C MET A 24 -22.13 0.21 -1.67
N ASP A 25 -22.20 -1.12 -1.73
CA ASP A 25 -22.78 -1.94 -2.80
C ASP A 25 -22.18 -1.61 -4.17
N GLY A 26 -20.85 -1.54 -4.24
CA GLY A 26 -20.10 -1.27 -5.48
C GLY A 26 -20.25 0.14 -6.07
N ARG A 27 -20.82 1.09 -5.31
CA ARG A 27 -20.90 2.50 -5.71
C ARG A 27 -19.56 3.22 -5.62
N PHE A 28 -18.63 2.71 -4.83
CA PHE A 28 -17.26 3.21 -4.82
C PHE A 28 -16.34 2.05 -5.15
N ASP A 29 -15.45 2.27 -6.12
CA ASP A 29 -14.48 1.28 -6.55
C ASP A 29 -13.09 1.92 -6.67
N LEU A 30 -12.09 1.24 -6.11
CA LEU A 30 -10.68 1.60 -6.22
C LEU A 30 -9.98 0.51 -7.00
N SER A 31 -9.23 0.89 -8.05
CA SER A 31 -8.43 -0.03 -8.87
C SER A 31 -7.10 0.58 -9.27
N GLU A 32 -6.17 -0.23 -9.79
CA GLU A 32 -4.85 0.19 -10.25
C GLU A 32 -4.10 1.00 -9.17
N VAL A 33 -4.10 0.46 -7.95
CA VAL A 33 -3.53 1.12 -6.78
C VAL A 33 -2.01 1.02 -6.84
N VAL A 34 -1.34 2.15 -6.66
CA VAL A 34 0.11 2.24 -6.52
C VAL A 34 0.43 3.00 -5.25
N HIS A 35 1.28 2.40 -4.42
CA HIS A 35 1.73 2.94 -3.14
C HIS A 35 3.26 3.04 -3.17
N ASN A 36 3.78 4.27 -3.24
CA ASN A 36 5.21 4.55 -3.45
C ASN A 36 5.63 5.88 -2.80
N GLU A 37 6.81 6.41 -3.18
CA GLU A 37 7.40 7.65 -2.62
C GLU A 37 7.45 7.65 -1.08
N PHE A 38 7.97 6.57 -0.51
CA PHE A 38 8.16 6.47 0.94
C PHE A 38 9.16 7.53 1.42
N THR A 39 8.85 8.21 2.52
CA THR A 39 9.70 9.30 3.03
C THR A 39 10.82 8.83 3.95
N GLN A 40 10.73 7.62 4.47
CA GLN A 40 11.70 7.04 5.39
C GLN A 40 11.77 5.52 5.22
N GLY A 41 12.98 4.98 5.35
CA GLY A 41 13.28 3.56 5.45
C GLY A 41 13.95 3.25 6.79
N TYR A 42 13.81 2.01 7.24
CA TYR A 42 14.36 1.53 8.50
C TYR A 42 15.01 0.17 8.29
N ALA A 43 16.13 -0.05 8.99
CA ALA A 43 16.76 -1.36 9.03
C ALA A 43 15.73 -2.42 9.52
N PRO A 44 15.69 -3.62 8.91
CA PRO A 44 14.86 -4.69 9.40
C PRO A 44 15.18 -5.05 10.87
N PRO A 45 14.21 -5.54 11.65
CA PRO A 45 14.44 -5.99 13.03
C PRO A 45 15.59 -6.98 13.15
N GLU A 46 16.28 -6.97 14.29
CA GLU A 46 17.22 -8.05 14.64
C GLU A 46 16.47 -9.36 14.95
N GLU A 47 17.23 -10.45 15.11
CA GLU A 47 16.67 -11.77 15.39
C GLU A 47 15.83 -11.77 16.67
N GLY A 48 14.58 -12.24 16.54
CA GLY A 48 13.61 -12.32 17.63
C GLY A 48 12.91 -11.00 17.95
N GLU A 49 13.25 -9.91 17.27
CA GLU A 49 12.69 -8.59 17.55
C GLU A 49 11.45 -8.26 16.71
N THR A 50 10.73 -7.23 17.16
CA THR A 50 9.68 -6.55 16.41
C THR A 50 9.89 -5.06 16.51
N THR A 51 9.92 -4.38 15.36
CA THR A 51 10.06 -2.93 15.26
C THR A 51 8.82 -2.31 14.63
N ILE A 52 8.62 -1.02 14.90
CA ILE A 52 7.55 -0.23 14.29
C ILE A 52 8.17 0.80 13.34
N HIS A 53 7.82 0.72 12.06
CA HIS A 53 8.27 1.64 11.03
C HIS A 53 7.16 2.67 10.78
N ARG A 54 7.49 3.96 10.82
CA ARG A 54 6.56 5.06 10.57
C ARG A 54 7.06 5.91 9.42
N PHE A 55 6.25 6.07 8.41
CA PHE A 55 6.68 6.82 7.22
C PHE A 55 5.45 7.38 6.53
N ASP A 56 5.68 8.42 5.73
CA ASP A 56 4.68 8.93 4.82
C ASP A 56 4.92 8.33 3.44
N SER A 57 3.90 8.43 2.59
CA SER A 57 3.93 7.85 1.26
C SER A 57 2.99 8.59 0.32
N ARG A 58 3.07 8.26 -0.97
CA ARG A 58 2.09 8.60 -2.00
C ARG A 58 1.25 7.38 -2.33
N VAL A 59 -0.05 7.60 -2.49
CA VAL A 59 -1.00 6.61 -3.02
C VAL A 59 -1.65 7.21 -4.27
N THR A 60 -1.65 6.43 -5.35
CA THR A 60 -2.41 6.75 -6.56
C THR A 60 -3.35 5.62 -6.89
N ALA A 61 -4.55 5.93 -7.36
CA ALA A 61 -5.56 4.93 -7.72
C ALA A 61 -6.53 5.48 -8.75
N ASN A 62 -7.19 4.59 -9.49
CA ASN A 62 -8.41 4.91 -10.21
C ASN A 62 -9.57 4.81 -9.22
N VAL A 63 -10.37 5.88 -9.13
CA VAL A 63 -11.55 5.91 -8.27
C VAL A 63 -12.77 6.06 -9.16
N ARG A 64 -13.65 5.06 -9.13
CA ARG A 64 -14.97 5.13 -9.75
C ARG A 64 -16.00 5.45 -8.67
N MET A 65 -16.81 6.48 -8.92
CA MET A 65 -17.87 6.90 -8.01
C MET A 65 -19.21 6.84 -8.70
N PHE A 66 -20.11 6.05 -8.13
CA PHE A 66 -21.40 5.69 -8.69
C PHE A 66 -21.20 5.18 -10.12
N ASP A 67 -22.00 5.67 -11.07
CA ASP A 67 -21.97 5.28 -12.47
C ASP A 67 -21.13 6.23 -13.34
N ARG A 68 -20.18 6.97 -12.73
CA ARG A 68 -19.28 7.87 -13.47
C ARG A 68 -18.03 7.13 -13.94
N ASP A 69 -17.39 7.66 -14.97
CA ASP A 69 -16.08 7.17 -15.41
C ASP A 69 -15.05 7.28 -14.28
N PRO A 70 -14.12 6.32 -14.15
CA PRO A 70 -13.05 6.39 -13.16
C PRO A 70 -12.18 7.61 -13.37
N ILE A 71 -11.76 8.26 -12.28
CA ILE A 71 -10.76 9.33 -12.30
C ILE A 71 -9.50 8.88 -11.57
N ARG A 72 -8.35 9.35 -12.05
CA ARG A 72 -7.06 9.09 -11.38
C ARG A 72 -6.93 10.09 -10.24
N VAL A 73 -6.67 9.58 -9.05
CA VAL A 73 -6.40 10.41 -7.88
C VAL A 73 -5.01 10.14 -7.35
N GLU A 74 -4.43 11.17 -6.76
CA GLU A 74 -3.18 11.13 -6.02
C GLU A 74 -3.42 11.69 -4.63
N ALA A 75 -2.84 11.03 -3.63
CA ALA A 75 -3.02 11.35 -2.23
C ALA A 75 -1.73 11.05 -1.45
N ARG A 76 -1.56 11.69 -0.30
CA ARG A 76 -0.49 11.33 0.66
C ARG A 76 -1.06 10.42 1.72
N ALA A 77 -0.27 9.52 2.28
CA ALA A 77 -0.74 8.64 3.34
C ALA A 77 0.27 8.53 4.48
N ASP A 78 -0.24 8.59 5.72
CA ASP A 78 0.53 8.25 6.92
C ASP A 78 0.49 6.74 7.07
N CYS A 79 1.66 6.12 7.26
CA CYS A 79 1.77 4.68 7.38
C CYS A 79 2.47 4.30 8.68
N THR A 80 1.96 3.26 9.33
CA THR A 80 2.67 2.55 10.38
C THR A 80 2.64 1.07 10.08
N VAL A 81 3.81 0.44 10.07
CA VAL A 81 3.98 -0.99 9.82
C VAL A 81 4.72 -1.61 11.01
N SER A 82 4.18 -2.71 11.53
CA SER A 82 4.89 -3.59 12.44
C SER A 82 5.67 -4.61 11.63
N VAL A 83 6.96 -4.75 11.90
CA VAL A 83 7.84 -5.72 11.24
C VAL A 83 8.44 -6.61 12.31
N ALA A 84 8.24 -7.91 12.20
CA ALA A 84 8.71 -8.89 13.17
C ALA A 84 9.62 -9.93 12.49
N TRP A 85 10.74 -10.24 13.12
CA TRP A 85 11.57 -11.36 12.71
C TRP A 85 10.76 -12.66 12.70
N ALA A 86 10.82 -13.41 11.59
CA ALA A 86 10.15 -14.69 11.47
C ALA A 86 11.13 -15.87 11.35
N GLY A 87 12.37 -15.62 10.91
CA GLY A 87 13.42 -16.63 10.83
C GLY A 87 14.37 -16.40 9.67
N GLN A 88 15.36 -17.28 9.55
CA GLN A 88 16.34 -17.26 8.47
C GLN A 88 16.61 -18.68 7.97
N GLN A 89 16.72 -18.84 6.66
CA GLN A 89 17.16 -20.07 6.01
C GLN A 89 18.27 -19.75 5.01
N GLY A 90 19.48 -20.26 5.26
CA GLY A 90 20.66 -19.87 4.49
C GLY A 90 20.89 -18.36 4.58
N ASN A 91 20.91 -17.68 3.42
CA ASN A 91 21.09 -16.23 3.33
C ASN A 91 19.76 -15.45 3.22
N VAL A 92 18.61 -16.12 3.31
CA VAL A 92 17.29 -15.51 3.20
C VAL A 92 16.72 -15.28 4.59
N ARG A 93 16.49 -14.01 4.93
CA ARG A 93 15.78 -13.58 6.15
C ARG A 93 14.31 -13.37 5.83
N THR A 94 13.43 -13.80 6.72
CA THR A 94 11.97 -13.67 6.58
C THR A 94 11.41 -12.85 7.73
N PHE A 95 10.51 -11.93 7.39
CA PHE A 95 9.85 -11.04 8.33
C PHE A 95 8.34 -11.12 8.14
N ASN A 96 7.61 -11.23 9.24
CA ASN A 96 6.17 -10.98 9.23
C ASN A 96 5.96 -9.47 9.27
N ALA A 97 5.19 -8.94 8.35
CA ALA A 97 4.83 -7.53 8.31
C ALA A 97 3.33 -7.37 8.58
N GLN A 98 2.95 -6.28 9.24
CA GLN A 98 1.55 -5.92 9.40
C GLN A 98 1.40 -4.41 9.25
N MET A 99 0.56 -3.99 8.31
CA MET A 99 0.14 -2.60 8.23
C MET A 99 -0.86 -2.35 9.36
N VAL A 100 -0.45 -1.57 10.35
CA VAL A 100 -1.26 -1.25 11.53
C VAL A 100 -1.94 0.11 11.40
N GLN A 101 -1.38 0.99 10.56
CA GLN A 101 -1.99 2.26 10.18
C GLN A 101 -1.71 2.54 8.70
N LEU A 102 -2.75 2.97 8.02
CA LEU A 102 -2.73 3.63 6.72
C LEU A 102 -3.86 4.64 6.78
N ASP A 103 -3.55 5.92 6.70
CA ASP A 103 -4.54 6.98 6.63
C ASP A 103 -4.27 7.80 5.38
N VAL A 104 -5.12 7.67 4.36
CA VAL A 104 -4.99 8.40 3.11
C VAL A 104 -5.61 9.79 3.26
N LYS A 105 -4.80 10.80 2.98
CA LYS A 105 -5.09 12.24 3.11
C LYS A 105 -5.06 12.92 1.75
N GLY A 106 -5.74 14.05 1.62
CA GLY A 106 -5.70 14.87 0.40
C GLY A 106 -6.58 14.35 -0.74
N VAL A 107 -7.52 13.46 -0.42
CA VAL A 107 -8.64 13.10 -1.31
C VAL A 107 -9.81 14.09 -1.15
N ASP A 108 -9.56 15.31 -0.68
CA ASP A 108 -10.60 16.32 -0.40
C ASP A 108 -11.31 16.78 -1.69
N ASN A 109 -10.66 16.62 -2.85
CA ASN A 109 -11.28 16.79 -4.16
C ASN A 109 -12.40 15.76 -4.43
N LEU A 110 -12.46 14.69 -3.64
CA LEU A 110 -13.54 13.70 -3.59
C LEU A 110 -14.57 14.01 -2.48
N GLY A 111 -14.52 15.22 -1.90
CA GLY A 111 -15.41 15.67 -0.83
C GLY A 111 -14.96 15.20 0.55
N ALA A 112 -15.90 14.71 1.36
CA ALA A 112 -15.65 14.24 2.72
C ALA A 112 -15.07 12.81 2.79
N ALA A 113 -14.53 12.31 1.67
CA ALA A 113 -14.04 10.95 1.56
C ALA A 113 -12.76 10.75 2.37
N ARG A 114 -12.61 9.58 2.99
CA ARG A 114 -11.38 9.14 3.68
C ARG A 114 -11.19 7.64 3.46
N LEU A 115 -9.94 7.21 3.27
CA LEU A 115 -9.60 5.80 3.17
C LEU A 115 -8.59 5.45 4.25
N ARG A 116 -8.80 4.31 4.92
CA ARG A 116 -7.84 3.79 5.90
C ARG A 116 -7.70 2.27 5.85
N VAL A 117 -6.69 1.74 6.51
CA VAL A 117 -6.64 0.32 6.86
C VAL A 117 -7.66 0.01 7.96
N SER A 118 -8.32 -1.15 7.90
CA SER A 118 -9.28 -1.55 8.93
C SER A 118 -8.60 -1.70 10.31
N PRO A 119 -9.15 -1.11 11.37
CA PRO A 119 -8.63 -1.28 12.73
C PRO A 119 -9.01 -2.64 13.34
N THR A 120 -9.91 -3.40 12.72
CA THR A 120 -10.43 -4.67 13.26
C THR A 120 -9.99 -5.91 12.50
N LEU A 121 -9.60 -5.76 11.23
CA LEU A 121 -9.10 -6.85 10.39
C LEU A 121 -7.59 -6.69 10.17
N PRO A 122 -6.77 -7.69 10.56
CA PRO A 122 -5.33 -7.56 10.50
C PRO A 122 -4.83 -7.60 9.05
N SER A 123 -4.20 -6.50 8.61
CA SER A 123 -3.59 -6.39 7.28
C SER A 123 -2.15 -6.90 7.28
N LYS A 124 -1.99 -8.20 7.03
CA LYS A 124 -0.73 -8.93 7.19
C LYS A 124 0.03 -9.06 5.88
N GLY A 125 1.32 -9.28 5.99
CA GLY A 125 2.23 -9.43 4.88
C GLY A 125 3.46 -10.24 5.27
N VAL A 126 4.29 -10.53 4.28
CA VAL A 126 5.59 -11.16 4.46
C VAL A 126 6.59 -10.42 3.61
N THR A 127 7.77 -10.19 4.20
CA THR A 127 8.94 -9.68 3.49
C THR A 127 10.06 -10.69 3.60
N THR A 128 10.71 -10.99 2.47
CA THR A 128 11.95 -11.78 2.44
C THR A 128 13.08 -10.92 1.91
N ILE A 129 14.26 -11.09 2.48
CA ILE A 129 15.47 -10.35 2.14
C ILE A 129 16.62 -11.34 2.00
N GLU A 130 17.19 -11.41 0.81
CA GLU A 130 18.40 -12.17 0.52
C GLU A 130 19.54 -11.21 0.18
N LYS A 131 20.66 -11.32 0.89
CA LYS A 131 21.88 -10.58 0.54
C LYS A 131 22.63 -11.34 -0.57
N LEU A 132 22.83 -10.68 -1.70
CA LEU A 132 23.46 -11.27 -2.88
C LEU A 132 25.00 -11.13 -2.83
N PRO A 133 25.75 -11.99 -3.53
CA PRO A 133 27.22 -11.93 -3.57
C PRO A 133 27.78 -10.61 -4.15
N ASN A 134 27.01 -9.92 -4.99
CA ASN A 134 27.37 -8.62 -5.56
C ASN A 134 27.18 -7.44 -4.57
N GLY A 135 26.70 -7.71 -3.35
CA GLY A 135 26.44 -6.70 -2.32
C GLY A 135 25.04 -6.11 -2.34
N LEU A 136 24.24 -6.40 -3.36
CA LEU A 136 22.84 -5.97 -3.45
C LEU A 136 21.91 -6.88 -2.63
N TYR A 137 20.65 -6.46 -2.51
CA TYR A 137 19.62 -7.20 -1.80
C TYR A 137 18.50 -7.60 -2.74
N LYS A 138 18.17 -8.89 -2.77
CA LYS A 138 16.93 -9.36 -3.39
C LYS A 138 15.81 -9.28 -2.34
N ILE A 139 14.80 -8.48 -2.62
CA ILE A 139 13.67 -8.26 -1.69
C ILE A 139 12.36 -8.65 -2.39
N GLU A 140 11.57 -9.49 -1.74
CA GLU A 140 10.21 -9.82 -2.13
C GLU A 140 9.28 -9.49 -0.97
N SER A 141 8.19 -8.78 -1.22
CA SER A 141 7.24 -8.42 -0.18
C SER A 141 5.82 -8.33 -0.72
N TYR A 142 4.86 -8.65 0.14
CA TYR A 142 3.45 -8.41 -0.12
C TYR A 142 2.69 -8.10 1.17
N PHE A 143 1.54 -7.45 1.03
CA PHE A 143 0.53 -7.29 2.07
C PHE A 143 -0.85 -7.67 1.54
N ASP A 144 -1.64 -8.37 2.34
CA ASP A 144 -3.09 -8.48 2.16
C ASP A 144 -3.73 -7.41 3.05
N ILE A 145 -4.25 -6.33 2.44
CA ILE A 145 -4.74 -5.14 3.15
C ILE A 145 -6.25 -5.09 3.15
N TYR A 146 -6.83 -5.03 4.35
CA TYR A 146 -8.25 -4.71 4.55
C TYR A 146 -8.41 -3.21 4.70
N THR A 147 -9.26 -2.59 3.89
CA THR A 147 -9.48 -1.16 3.91
C THR A 147 -10.92 -0.81 4.29
N GLU A 148 -11.09 0.40 4.80
CA GLU A 148 -12.38 1.01 5.10
C GLU A 148 -12.46 2.39 4.46
N LEU A 149 -13.62 2.69 3.87
CA LEU A 149 -13.96 3.97 3.26
C LEU A 149 -14.93 4.74 4.15
N SER A 150 -14.70 6.02 4.36
CA SER A 150 -15.70 6.95 4.90
C SER A 150 -16.05 7.98 3.82
N VAL A 151 -17.29 8.44 3.81
CA VAL A 151 -17.78 9.53 2.94
C VAL A 151 -18.37 10.70 3.73
N ASP A 152 -18.18 10.68 5.05
CA ASP A 152 -18.73 11.63 6.02
C ASP A 152 -17.67 12.13 7.01
N SER A 153 -16.43 12.32 6.52
CA SER A 153 -15.29 12.81 7.30
C SER A 153 -14.89 11.91 8.48
N GLY A 154 -15.17 10.60 8.39
CA GLY A 154 -14.76 9.60 9.35
C GLY A 154 -15.80 9.32 10.45
N ALA A 155 -17.03 9.82 10.31
CA ALA A 155 -18.10 9.53 11.26
C ALA A 155 -18.61 8.07 11.10
N TYR A 156 -18.69 7.57 9.87
CA TYR A 156 -18.99 6.19 9.54
C TYR A 156 -17.97 5.61 8.55
N TRP A 157 -17.72 4.30 8.68
CA TRP A 157 -16.74 3.57 7.89
C TRP A 157 -17.36 2.31 7.27
N PHE A 158 -17.29 2.22 5.96
CA PHE A 158 -17.71 1.08 5.16
C PHE A 158 -16.50 0.18 4.91
N PRO A 159 -16.51 -1.09 5.36
CA PRO A 159 -15.46 -2.03 5.02
C PRO A 159 -15.50 -2.37 3.52
N SER A 160 -14.33 -2.74 2.96
CA SER A 160 -14.27 -3.28 1.60
C SER A 160 -15.13 -4.55 1.47
N GLU A 161 -15.98 -4.58 0.46
CA GLU A 161 -16.85 -5.71 0.10
C GLU A 161 -16.06 -6.83 -0.60
N THR A 162 -14.89 -6.52 -1.17
CA THR A 162 -14.03 -7.49 -1.85
C THR A 162 -13.04 -8.18 -0.92
N GLY A 163 -13.04 -7.81 0.38
CA GLY A 163 -12.11 -8.34 1.37
C GLY A 163 -10.73 -7.70 1.29
N ALA A 164 -9.69 -8.48 1.60
CA ALA A 164 -8.32 -7.98 1.52
C ALA A 164 -7.85 -7.85 0.06
N VAL A 165 -7.17 -6.74 -0.22
CA VAL A 165 -6.45 -6.54 -1.48
C VAL A 165 -4.99 -6.87 -1.29
N ARG A 166 -4.47 -7.74 -2.16
CA ARG A 166 -3.04 -8.04 -2.21
C ARG A 166 -2.27 -6.94 -2.91
N MET A 167 -1.35 -6.33 -2.17
CA MET A 167 -0.36 -5.38 -2.65
C MET A 167 0.98 -6.09 -2.79
N MET A 168 1.57 -6.09 -3.98
CA MET A 168 2.85 -6.74 -4.26
C MET A 168 3.95 -5.70 -4.45
N LEU A 169 5.12 -5.93 -3.87
CA LEU A 169 6.31 -5.14 -4.15
C LEU A 169 6.73 -5.35 -5.61
N VAL A 170 6.98 -4.25 -6.31
CA VAL A 170 7.56 -4.19 -7.66
C VAL A 170 8.70 -3.16 -7.67
N GLU A 171 9.57 -3.22 -8.67
CA GLU A 171 10.47 -2.11 -9.00
C GLU A 171 9.65 -0.86 -9.30
N HIS A 172 10.25 0.33 -9.12
CA HIS A 172 9.57 1.62 -9.26
C HIS A 172 8.52 1.60 -10.38
N TYR A 173 7.27 1.83 -10.01
CA TYR A 173 6.16 1.84 -10.95
C TYR A 173 5.47 3.20 -10.91
N ASP A 174 5.62 3.94 -12.00
CA ASP A 174 4.81 5.12 -12.28
C ASP A 174 3.58 4.68 -13.08
N ALA A 175 2.42 4.67 -12.44
CA ALA A 175 1.18 4.38 -13.14
C ALA A 175 0.98 5.38 -14.28
N PRO A 176 0.60 4.93 -15.50
CA PRO A 176 0.25 5.83 -16.56
C PRO A 176 -0.93 6.71 -16.13
N ALA A 177 -0.87 8.01 -16.45
CA ALA A 177 -2.02 8.88 -16.30
C ALA A 177 -3.19 8.29 -17.12
N LEU A 178 -4.42 8.36 -16.59
CA LEU A 178 -5.60 8.09 -17.41
C LEU A 178 -5.53 9.02 -18.62
N GLN A 179 -5.64 8.49 -19.84
CA GLN A 179 -5.78 9.34 -21.02
C GLN A 179 -6.97 10.25 -20.76
N THR A 180 -6.72 11.56 -20.68
CA THR A 180 -7.79 12.55 -20.73
C THR A 180 -8.45 12.38 -22.09
N GLY A 181 -9.57 11.67 -22.13
CA GLY A 181 -10.45 11.66 -23.29
C GLY A 181 -10.80 13.10 -23.58
N VAL A 182 -10.25 13.66 -24.66
CA VAL A 182 -10.70 14.94 -25.19
C VAL A 182 -12.15 14.71 -25.61
N LEU A 183 -13.11 15.20 -24.83
CA LEU A 183 -14.47 15.39 -25.30
C LEU A 183 -14.41 16.49 -26.36
N VAL A 184 -14.27 16.08 -27.62
CA VAL A 184 -14.57 16.93 -28.77
C VAL A 184 -16.09 16.97 -28.87
N HIS A 185 -16.68 18.08 -28.41
CA HIS A 185 -18.00 18.52 -28.82
C HIS A 185 -17.89 19.85 -29.54
#